data_AF-A0A3D5P9W8-F1
#
_entry.id   AF-A0A3D5P9W8-F1
#
_cell.length_a   1.000
_cell.length_b   1.000
_cell.length_c   1.000
_cell.angle_alpha   90.00
_cell.angle_beta   90.00
_cell.angle_gamma   90.00
#
_symmetry.space_group_name_H-M   'P 1'
#
loop_
_entity.id
_entity.type
_entity.pdbx_description
1 polymer ?
#
loop_
_entity_poly.entity_id
_entity_poly.type
_entity_poly.pdbx_seq_one_letter_code
_entity_poly.pdbx_strand_id
1 'polypeptide(L)'
;MACTTILVGKKASYDGSTMIARNDDSGSGHFTAKKFVTIHPAEQSSSYKSVLSHVEIELPKNPMRFTAVPNAIEGKGIWAASGV
;
A
#
# COMPACT_ATOMS: atom_id res chain seq x y z
N MET A 1 13.99 6.49 -2.54
CA MET A 1 13.91 5.07 -2.14
C MET A 1 13.70 4.29 -3.42
N ALA A 2 14.62 3.39 -3.76
CA ALA A 2 14.47 2.58 -4.97
C ALA A 2 13.41 1.49 -4.71
N CYS A 3 12.87 0.92 -5.77
CA CYS A 3 12.02 -0.27 -5.71
C CYS A 3 12.31 -1.11 -6.96
N THR A 4 12.11 -2.42 -6.86
CA THR A 4 12.15 -3.34 -8.02
C THR A 4 10.79 -4.03 -8.14
N THR A 5 10.25 -4.08 -9.35
CA THR A 5 8.92 -4.64 -9.64
C THR A 5 9.03 -5.80 -10.64
N ILE A 6 8.26 -6.86 -10.41
CA ILE A 6 8.06 -7.98 -11.34
C ILE A 6 6.57 -8.05 -11.69
N LEU A 7 6.28 -8.17 -12.99
CA LEU A 7 4.93 -8.35 -13.52
C LEU A 7 4.89 -9.66 -14.32
N VAL A 8 3.91 -10.52 -14.05
CA VAL A 8 3.70 -11.78 -14.78
C VAL A 8 2.25 -11.87 -15.20
N GLY A 9 2.01 -11.88 -16.52
CA GLY A 9 0.68 -12.06 -17.07
C GLY A 9 0.20 -13.50 -16.96
N LYS A 10 -1.12 -13.71 -16.90
CA LYS A 10 -1.76 -15.04 -16.78
C LYS A 10 -1.37 -16.08 -17.83
N LYS A 11 -0.85 -15.66 -18.99
CA LYS A 11 -0.38 -16.57 -20.05
C LYS A 11 1.12 -16.88 -19.94
N ALA A 12 1.82 -16.18 -19.06
CA ALA A 12 3.26 -16.34 -18.82
C ALA A 12 3.55 -17.01 -17.46
N SER A 13 2.59 -17.00 -16.53
CA SER A 13 2.70 -17.71 -15.26
C SER A 13 2.53 -19.22 -15.46
N TYR A 14 3.14 -19.99 -14.56
CA TYR A 14 3.07 -21.45 -14.58
C TYR A 14 1.65 -21.98 -14.29
N ASP A 15 0.90 -21.30 -13.42
CA ASP A 15 -0.40 -21.73 -12.91
C ASP A 15 -1.61 -20.97 -13.50
N GLY A 16 -1.37 -20.06 -14.45
CA GLY A 16 -2.42 -19.23 -15.03
C GLY A 16 -2.83 -18.01 -14.19
N SER A 17 -2.21 -17.78 -13.02
CA SER A 17 -2.47 -16.60 -12.19
C SER A 17 -1.83 -15.33 -12.76
N THR A 18 -2.34 -14.15 -12.41
CA THR A 18 -1.64 -12.88 -12.65
C THR A 18 -0.84 -12.50 -11.41
N MET A 19 0.42 -12.12 -11.57
CA MET A 19 1.27 -11.69 -10.46
C MET A 19 1.78 -10.27 -10.67
N ILE A 20 1.64 -9.46 -9.62
CA ILE A 20 2.32 -8.19 -9.45
C ILE A 20 3.10 -8.27 -8.14
N ALA A 21 4.41 -8.08 -8.18
CA ALA A 21 5.28 -8.16 -7.02
C ALA A 21 6.24 -6.98 -7.01
N ARG A 22 6.54 -6.46 -5.82
CA ARG A 22 7.46 -5.33 -5.66
C ARG A 22 8.19 -5.42 -4.33
N ASN A 23 9.50 -5.15 -4.35
CA ASN A 23 10.22 -4.85 -3.13
C ASN A 23 9.96 -3.38 -2.76
N ASP A 24 9.33 -3.16 -1.61
CA ASP A 24 9.20 -1.85 -0.98
C ASP A 24 10.46 -1.59 -0.14
N ASP A 25 11.57 -1.26 -0.80
CA ASP A 25 12.87 -1.11 -0.15
C ASP A 25 12.84 0.00 0.92
N SER A 26 13.74 -0.05 1.89
CA SER A 26 13.96 1.09 2.80
C SER A 26 15.02 2.06 2.26
N GLY A 27 15.20 3.20 2.93
CA GLY A 27 16.35 4.07 2.66
C GLY A 27 17.66 3.39 3.09
N SER A 28 18.78 3.66 2.41
CA SER A 28 20.08 3.09 2.79
C SER A 28 20.39 3.35 4.28
N GLY A 29 20.80 2.31 5.01
CA GLY A 29 21.07 2.37 6.44
C GLY A 29 19.85 2.54 7.35
N HIS A 30 18.63 2.48 6.79
CA HIS A 30 17.39 2.60 7.56
C HIS A 30 16.64 1.27 7.56
N PHE A 31 16.09 0.92 8.72
CA PHE A 31 15.09 -0.14 8.84
C PHE A 31 13.70 0.50 8.98
N THR A 32 12.72 0.01 8.23
CA THR A 32 11.34 0.48 8.31
C THR A 32 10.44 -0.69 8.66
N ALA A 33 10.00 -0.75 9.91
CA ALA A 33 9.06 -1.77 10.34
C ALA A 33 7.73 -1.65 9.58
N LYS A 34 7.22 -2.78 9.12
CA LYS A 34 5.95 -2.90 8.37
C LYS A 34 4.97 -3.75 9.17
N LYS A 35 3.67 -3.54 8.93
CA LYS A 35 2.59 -4.41 9.42
C LYS A 35 1.74 -4.88 8.25
N PHE A 36 1.05 -6.00 8.43
CA PHE A 36 0.04 -6.49 7.49
C PHE A 36 -1.34 -6.32 8.11
N VAL A 37 -2.22 -5.58 7.44
CA VAL A 37 -3.54 -5.23 7.98
C VAL A 37 -4.62 -5.38 6.92
N THR A 38 -5.85 -5.61 7.37
CA THR A 38 -7.06 -5.49 6.56
C THR A 38 -7.77 -4.19 6.97
N ILE A 39 -8.09 -3.35 6.00
CA ILE A 39 -8.85 -2.11 6.22
C ILE A 39 -10.30 -2.37 5.84
N HIS A 40 -11.20 -2.24 6.82
CA HIS A 40 -12.63 -2.35 6.62
C HIS A 40 -13.21 -1.02 6.11
N PRO A 41 -14.32 -1.03 5.34
CA PRO A 41 -14.95 0.18 4.82
C PRO A 41 -15.23 1.26 5.88
N ALA A 42 -15.61 0.84 7.10
CA ALA A 42 -15.91 1.76 8.21
C ALA A 42 -14.66 2.44 8.80
N GLU A 43 -13.46 1.92 8.54
CA GLU A 43 -12.20 2.50 8.99
C GLU A 43 -11.63 3.52 7.98
N GLN A 44 -12.19 3.58 6.77
CA GLN A 44 -11.75 4.49 5.74
C GLN A 44 -12.46 5.83 5.85
N SER A 45 -11.70 6.87 6.18
CA SER A 45 -12.20 8.25 6.23
C SER A 45 -12.74 8.70 4.87
N SER A 46 -13.87 9.42 4.87
CA SER A 46 -14.40 10.06 3.66
C SER A 46 -13.59 11.29 3.22
N SER A 47 -12.77 11.85 4.12
CA SER A 47 -11.85 12.94 3.82
C SER A 47 -10.43 12.52 4.17
N TYR A 48 -9.55 12.49 3.18
CA TYR A 48 -8.15 12.11 3.33
C TYR A 48 -7.27 13.35 3.36
N LYS A 49 -6.43 13.48 4.40
CA LYS A 49 -5.35 14.47 4.45
C LYS A 49 -4.00 13.77 4.51
N SER A 50 -3.10 14.08 3.57
CA SER A 50 -1.75 13.52 3.62
C SER A 50 -0.89 14.21 4.69
N VAL A 51 0.06 13.47 5.27
CA VAL A 51 0.94 14.03 6.31
C VAL A 51 1.99 14.97 5.73
N LEU A 52 2.63 14.61 4.61
CA LEU A 52 3.79 15.35 4.10
C LEU A 52 3.44 16.59 3.28
N SER A 53 2.44 16.51 2.39
CA SER A 53 2.09 17.64 1.53
C SER A 53 0.86 18.41 2.03
N HIS A 54 0.18 17.88 3.06
CA HIS A 54 -1.07 18.43 3.58
C HIS A 54 -2.22 18.49 2.57
N VAL A 55 -2.09 17.84 1.40
CA VAL A 55 -3.18 17.75 0.43
C VAL A 55 -4.39 17.09 1.07
N GLU A 56 -5.56 17.68 0.83
CA GLU A 56 -6.86 17.19 1.27
C GLU A 56 -7.65 16.70 0.05
N ILE A 57 -8.25 15.52 0.17
CA ILE A 57 -8.99 14.85 -0.90
C ILE A 57 -10.26 14.25 -0.31
N GLU A 58 -11.41 14.64 -0.84
CA GLU A 58 -12.68 13.96 -0.56
C GLU A 58 -12.72 12.63 -1.32
N LEU A 59 -12.99 11.54 -0.60
CA LEU A 59 -13.07 10.19 -1.13
C LEU A 59 -14.53 9.76 -1.38
N PRO A 60 -14.77 8.81 -2.29
CA PRO A 60 -16.08 8.21 -2.48
C PRO A 60 -16.63 7.59 -1.19
N LYS A 61 -17.95 7.65 -1.00
CA LYS A 61 -18.64 7.17 0.22
C LYS A 61 -18.87 5.65 0.26
N ASN A 62 -18.34 4.91 -0.71
CA ASN A 62 -18.52 3.47 -0.88
C ASN A 62 -17.17 2.72 -0.96
N PRO A 63 -16.28 2.86 0.03
CA PRO A 63 -15.01 2.14 0.03
C PRO A 63 -15.21 0.63 0.12
N MET A 64 -14.35 -0.12 -0.56
CA MET A 64 -14.26 -1.58 -0.46
C MET A 64 -13.28 -1.97 0.65
N ARG A 65 -13.46 -3.15 1.23
CA ARG A 65 -12.44 -3.75 2.12
C ARG A 65 -11.21 -4.11 1.29
N PHE A 66 -10.01 -3.80 1.79
CA PHE A 66 -8.75 -4.17 1.13
C PHE A 66 -7.66 -4.52 2.14
N THR A 67 -6.65 -5.28 1.73
CA THR A 67 -5.44 -5.49 2.56
C THR A 67 -4.40 -4.40 2.33
N ALA A 68 -3.54 -4.11 3.30
CA ALA A 68 -2.46 -3.14 3.16
C ALA A 68 -1.19 -3.58 3.89
N VAL A 69 -0.04 -3.05 3.47
CA VAL A 69 1.26 -3.24 4.13
C VAL A 69 1.86 -1.89 4.60
N PRO A 70 1.18 -1.16 5.51
CA PRO A 70 1.63 0.16 5.93
C PRO A 70 2.88 0.12 6.80
N ASN A 71 3.50 1.29 6.99
CA ASN A 71 4.51 1.45 8.03
C ASN A 71 3.90 1.12 9.40
N ALA A 72 4.63 0.38 10.22
CA ALA A 72 4.19 0.02 11.58
C ALA A 72 4.38 1.19 12.56
N ILE A 73 5.40 2.02 12.32
CA ILE A 73 5.73 3.19 13.13
C ILE A 73 5.16 4.43 12.45
N GLU A 74 4.42 5.23 13.21
CA GLU A 74 3.88 6.51 12.73
C GLU A 74 5.00 7.50 12.38
N GLY A 75 4.72 8.42 11.46
CA GLY A 75 5.68 9.43 11.06
C GLY A 75 5.26 10.09 9.76
N LYS A 76 5.81 9.61 8.63
CA LYS A 76 5.65 10.27 7.32
C LYS A 76 4.32 9.97 6.62
N GLY A 77 3.29 9.53 7.34
CA GLY A 77 2.00 9.07 6.82
C GLY A 77 1.81 7.56 6.86
N ILE A 78 0.75 7.07 6.20
CA ILE A 78 0.31 5.67 6.26
C ILE A 78 1.24 4.72 5.49
N TRP A 79 1.67 5.10 4.28
CA TRP A 79 2.53 4.30 3.40
C TRP A 79 2.00 2.87 3.14
N ALA A 80 0.72 2.75 2.73
CA ALA A 80 -0.02 1.48 2.60
C ALA A 80 0.59 0.42 1.63
N ALA A 81 1.53 0.84 0.77
CA ALA A 81 2.36 0.03 -0.14
C ALA A 81 1.63 -0.86 -1.17
N SER A 82 0.94 -1.92 -0.76
CA SER A 82 0.28 -2.88 -1.67
C SER A 82 -0.91 -3.56 -1.00
N GLY A 83 -1.85 -4.06 -1.80
CA GLY A 83 -3.11 -4.63 -1.34
C GLY A 83 -3.88 -5.36 -2.43
N VAL A 84 -4.92 -6.09 -2.02
CA VAL A 84 -5.96 -6.70 -2.87
C VAL A 84 -7.32 -6.19 -2.43
#